data_AF-A0A9E6RSE5-F1
#
_entry.id   AF-A0A9E6RSE5-F1
#
_cell.length_a   1.000
_cell.length_b   1.000
_cell.length_c   1.000
_cell.angle_alpha   90.00
_cell.angle_beta   90.00
_cell.angle_gamma   90.00
#
_symmetry.space_group_name_H-M   'P 1'
#
loop_
_entity.id
_entity.type
_entity.pdbx_description
1 polymer ?
#
loop_
_entity_poly.entity_id
_entity_poly.type
_entity_poly.pdbx_seq_one_letter_code
_entity_poly.pdbx_strand_id
1 'polypeptide(L)'
;MNNILPIGAILRDRYQIIEILSTKTGFGITYKVKDRNHPNQIILVIKQLKKPTPESLKLEKLPKAEQQEKIDQVWDNYLRLFRKETQALANLGETYNQIPTIHERFTELGEECYVSIIPVKEFLQSLRGSIPILQKYRISI
;
A
#
# COMPACT_ATOMS: atom_id res chain seq x y z
N MET A 1 -14.88 10.28 -2.61
CA MET A 1 -14.31 9.62 -3.80
C MET A 1 -12.92 9.13 -3.44
N ASN A 2 -12.67 7.83 -3.53
CA ASN A 2 -11.31 7.29 -3.40
C ASN A 2 -10.57 7.64 -4.70
N ASN A 3 -9.67 8.63 -4.66
CA ASN A 3 -8.93 9.06 -5.85
C ASN A 3 -7.88 8.01 -6.22
N ILE A 4 -8.29 7.04 -7.04
CA ILE A 4 -7.37 6.09 -7.68
C ILE A 4 -6.56 6.87 -8.71
N LEU A 5 -5.23 6.80 -8.62
CA LEU A 5 -4.37 7.48 -9.57
C LEU A 5 -4.31 6.70 -10.89
N PRO A 6 -4.44 7.38 -12.05
CA PRO A 6 -4.47 6.70 -13.34
C PRO A 6 -3.07 6.19 -13.74
N ILE A 7 -3.05 5.23 -14.66
CA ILE A 7 -1.82 4.80 -15.33
C ILE A 7 -1.18 6.01 -16.02
N GLY A 8 0.13 6.15 -15.90
CA GLY A 8 0.90 7.28 -16.41
C GLY A 8 1.07 8.42 -15.40
N ALA A 9 0.29 8.47 -14.32
CA ALA A 9 0.47 9.44 -13.24
C ALA A 9 1.85 9.29 -12.61
N ILE A 10 2.41 10.42 -12.17
CA ILE A 10 3.74 10.50 -11.57
C ILE A 10 3.59 10.87 -10.10
N LEU A 11 4.12 10.02 -9.23
CA LEU A 11 4.19 10.21 -7.78
C LEU A 11 5.57 10.76 -7.43
N ARG A 12 5.62 11.78 -6.56
CA ARG A 12 6.87 12.40 -6.11
C ARG A 12 7.80 12.86 -7.26
N ASP A 13 7.23 13.27 -8.38
CA ASP A 13 7.93 13.64 -9.62
C ASP A 13 8.85 12.54 -10.21
N ARG A 14 8.81 11.31 -9.67
CA ARG A 14 9.79 10.24 -9.94
C ARG A 14 9.14 8.93 -10.36
N TYR A 15 8.13 8.48 -9.62
CA TYR A 15 7.57 7.15 -9.80
C TYR A 15 6.36 7.21 -10.73
N GLN A 16 6.51 6.69 -11.94
CA GLN A 16 5.40 6.65 -12.90
C GLN A 16 4.61 5.36 -12.73
N ILE A 17 3.30 5.47 -12.52
CA ILE A 17 2.37 4.34 -12.48
C ILE A 17 2.31 3.68 -13.85
N ILE A 18 2.58 2.37 -13.88
CA ILE A 18 2.51 1.56 -15.10
C ILE A 18 1.38 0.53 -15.04
N GLU A 19 0.93 0.15 -13.84
CA GLU A 19 -0.15 -0.84 -13.65
C GLU A 19 -0.81 -0.63 -12.28
N ILE A 20 -2.13 -0.87 -12.19
CA ILE A 20 -2.85 -0.93 -10.91
C ILE A 20 -2.95 -2.40 -10.53
N LEU A 21 -2.26 -2.80 -9.46
CA LEU A 21 -2.16 -4.20 -9.04
C LEU A 21 -3.31 -4.63 -8.14
N SER A 22 -3.79 -3.72 -7.30
CA SER A 22 -4.92 -3.98 -6.41
C SER A 22 -5.57 -2.67 -5.98
N THR A 23 -6.90 -2.66 -5.96
CA THR A 23 -7.73 -1.56 -5.43
C THR A 23 -8.49 -1.94 -4.17
N LYS A 24 -8.37 -3.21 -3.72
CA LYS A 24 -9.21 -3.81 -2.65
C LYS A 24 -8.41 -4.43 -1.50
N THR A 25 -7.08 -4.30 -1.50
CA THR A 25 -6.24 -4.84 -0.42
C THR A 25 -6.42 -4.03 0.86
N GLY A 26 -6.33 -4.71 2.02
CA GLY A 26 -6.82 -4.22 3.32
C GLY A 26 -6.31 -2.86 3.83
N PHE A 27 -5.29 -2.26 3.23
CA PHE A 27 -4.80 -0.92 3.60
C PHE A 27 -4.89 0.12 2.47
N GLY A 28 -5.31 -0.24 1.25
CA GLY A 28 -5.44 0.73 0.17
C GLY A 28 -5.06 0.17 -1.20
N ILE A 29 -4.49 1.05 -2.03
CA ILE A 29 -4.23 0.77 -3.45
C ILE A 29 -2.76 0.41 -3.63
N THR A 30 -2.52 -0.62 -4.44
CA THR A 30 -1.18 -1.07 -4.80
C THR A 30 -0.96 -0.81 -6.28
N TYR A 31 0.10 -0.07 -6.59
CA TYR A 31 0.50 0.28 -7.95
C TYR A 31 1.84 -0.36 -8.28
N LYS A 32 1.99 -0.80 -9.52
CA LYS A 32 3.30 -1.07 -10.10
C LYS A 32 3.82 0.22 -10.71
N VAL A 33 5.07 0.55 -10.46
CA VAL A 33 5.67 1.78 -10.94
C VAL A 33 7.04 1.53 -11.57
N LYS A 34 7.45 2.43 -12.45
CA LYS A 34 8.84 2.56 -12.88
C LYS A 34 9.47 3.80 -12.23
N ASP A 35 10.74 3.69 -11.86
CA ASP A 35 11.54 4.83 -11.44
C ASP A 35 12.07 5.58 -12.67
N ARG A 36 11.65 6.84 -12.85
CA ARG A 36 12.11 7.66 -13.97
C ARG A 36 13.56 8.10 -13.86
N ASN A 37 14.10 8.15 -12.63
CA ASN A 37 15.49 8.53 -12.40
C ASN A 37 16.45 7.37 -12.70
N HIS A 38 15.92 6.13 -12.70
CA HIS A 38 16.69 4.93 -12.98
C HIS A 38 15.93 4.03 -13.98
N PRO A 39 15.88 4.39 -15.27
CA PRO A 39 15.06 3.68 -16.26
C PRO A 39 15.47 2.21 -16.47
N ASN A 40 16.69 1.83 -16.06
CA ASN A 40 17.21 0.46 -16.14
C ASN A 40 16.99 -0.36 -14.85
N GLN A 41 16.24 0.15 -13.86
CA GLN A 41 16.04 -0.52 -12.57
C GLN A 41 14.82 -1.45 -12.50
N ILE A 42 14.82 -2.23 -11.43
CA ILE A 42 13.85 -3.24 -10.97
C ILE A 42 12.43 -2.65 -10.94
N ILE A 43 11.43 -3.46 -11.29
CA ILE A 43 10.02 -3.11 -11.13
C ILE A 43 9.74 -2.83 -9.65
N LEU A 44 9.22 -1.64 -9.37
CA LEU A 44 8.86 -1.21 -8.02
C LEU A 44 7.36 -1.32 -7.81
N VAL A 45 6.96 -1.48 -6.55
CA VAL A 45 5.57 -1.43 -6.13
C VAL A 45 5.37 -0.33 -5.10
N ILE A 46 4.34 0.47 -5.30
CA ILE A 46 3.91 1.49 -4.34
C ILE A 46 2.60 1.05 -3.72
N LYS A 47 2.55 1.00 -2.39
CA LYS A 47 1.30 0.86 -1.65
C LYS A 47 0.92 2.20 -1.05
N GLN A 48 -0.25 2.68 -1.42
CA GLN A 48 -0.84 3.94 -0.97
C GLN A 48 -1.98 3.64 0.01
N LEU A 49 -1.83 4.13 1.24
CA LEU A 49 -2.85 4.02 2.28
C LEU A 49 -4.00 4.98 1.98
N LYS A 50 -5.22 4.47 1.83
CA LYS A 50 -6.40 5.29 1.52
C LYS A 50 -7.22 5.57 2.78
N LYS A 51 -7.57 6.84 3.00
CA LYS A 51 -8.49 7.22 4.08
C LYS A 51 -9.87 6.59 3.80
N PRO A 52 -10.48 5.90 4.79
CA PRO A 52 -11.81 5.34 4.60
C PRO A 52 -12.83 6.45 4.35
N THR A 53 -13.82 6.11 3.53
CA THR A 53 -15.00 6.95 3.28
C THR A 53 -16.20 6.45 4.08
N PRO A 54 -17.22 7.29 4.31
CA PRO A 54 -18.47 6.83 4.93
C PRO A 54 -19.07 5.60 4.24
N GLU A 55 -19.05 5.58 2.91
CA GLU A 55 -19.50 4.45 2.08
C GLU A 55 -18.72 3.16 2.41
N SER A 56 -17.38 3.24 2.42
CA SER A 56 -16.53 2.08 2.71
C SER A 56 -16.74 1.48 4.10
N LEU A 57 -17.18 2.29 5.06
CA LEU A 57 -17.49 1.88 6.43
C LEU A 57 -19.00 1.65 6.67
N LYS A 58 -19.84 1.79 5.64
CA LYS A 58 -21.31 1.66 5.71
C LYS A 58 -21.95 2.62 6.73
N LEU A 59 -21.41 3.83 6.84
CA LEU A 59 -21.84 4.85 7.81
C LEU A 59 -22.82 5.89 7.23
N GLU A 60 -23.28 5.72 5.99
CA GLU A 60 -24.09 6.70 5.25
C GLU A 60 -25.36 7.15 5.98
N LYS A 61 -25.90 6.31 6.86
CA LYS A 61 -27.12 6.57 7.63
C LYS A 61 -26.88 7.39 8.90
N LEU A 62 -25.63 7.59 9.32
CA LEU A 62 -25.31 8.34 10.54
C LEU A 62 -25.24 9.85 10.27
N PRO A 63 -25.42 10.69 11.30
CA PRO A 63 -25.14 12.13 11.18
C PRO A 63 -23.68 12.39 10.77
N LYS A 64 -23.44 13.46 9.99
CA LYS A 64 -22.10 13.79 9.47
C LYS A 64 -21.02 13.90 10.56
N ALA A 65 -21.37 14.45 11.72
CA ALA A 65 -20.44 14.58 12.85
C ALA A 65 -19.99 13.21 13.37
N GLU A 66 -20.92 12.27 13.54
CA GLU A 66 -20.62 10.90 13.98
C GLU A 66 -19.89 10.09 12.90
N GLN A 67 -20.19 10.32 11.61
CA GLN A 67 -19.43 9.74 10.51
C GLN A 67 -17.96 10.15 10.60
N GLN A 68 -17.70 11.44 10.81
CA GLN A 68 -16.34 11.98 10.87
C GLN A 68 -15.56 11.40 12.05
N GLU A 69 -16.15 11.36 13.24
CA GLU A 69 -15.52 10.78 14.43
C GLU A 69 -15.11 9.31 14.21
N LYS A 70 -16.03 8.49 13.66
CA LYS A 70 -15.74 7.08 13.36
C LYS A 70 -14.66 6.92 12.30
N ILE A 71 -14.68 7.76 11.27
CA ILE A 71 -13.65 7.76 10.22
C ILE A 71 -12.28 8.07 10.82
N ASP A 72 -12.19 9.06 11.70
CA ASP A 72 -10.91 9.45 12.31
C ASP A 72 -10.39 8.36 13.26
N GLN A 73 -11.25 7.72 14.06
CA GLN A 73 -10.87 6.57 14.89
C GLN A 73 -10.34 5.39 14.06
N VAL A 74 -11.02 5.04 12.97
CA VAL A 74 -10.56 3.96 12.07
C VAL A 74 -9.26 4.36 11.37
N TRP A 75 -9.14 5.62 10.96
CA TRP A 75 -7.97 6.14 10.27
C TRP A 75 -6.71 6.06 11.12
N ASP A 76 -6.79 6.45 12.40
CA ASP A 76 -5.67 6.33 13.34
C ASP A 76 -5.20 4.88 13.49
N ASN A 77 -6.13 3.93 13.55
CA ASN A 77 -5.79 2.53 13.61
C ASN A 77 -5.15 2.02 12.30
N TYR A 78 -5.66 2.48 11.14
CA TYR A 78 -5.08 2.15 9.84
C TYR A 78 -3.65 2.66 9.71
N LEU A 79 -3.39 3.91 10.09
CA LEU A 79 -2.04 4.48 10.12
C LEU A 79 -1.11 3.67 11.02
N ARG A 80 -1.57 3.33 12.24
CA ARG A 80 -0.80 2.53 13.18
C ARG A 80 -0.44 1.15 12.61
N LEU A 81 -1.41 0.45 12.03
CA LEU A 81 -1.19 -0.89 11.45
C LEU A 81 -0.29 -0.83 10.21
N PHE A 82 -0.50 0.15 9.35
CA PHE A 82 0.30 0.38 8.15
C PHE A 82 1.77 0.66 8.50
N ARG A 83 2.02 1.51 9.51
CA ARG A 83 3.38 1.79 10.00
C ARG A 83 4.05 0.55 10.60
N LYS A 84 3.30 -0.26 11.36
CA LYS A 84 3.79 -1.55 11.89
C LYS A 84 4.14 -2.53 10.78
N GLU A 85 3.27 -2.71 9.78
CA GLU A 85 3.54 -3.55 8.60
C GLU A 85 4.81 -3.08 7.90
N THR A 86 4.92 -1.78 7.65
CA THR A 86 6.07 -1.21 6.94
C THR A 86 7.37 -1.42 7.71
N GLN A 87 7.37 -1.25 9.04
CA GLN A 87 8.54 -1.51 9.87
C GLN A 87 8.92 -3.00 9.88
N ALA A 88 7.94 -3.89 9.98
CA ALA A 88 8.18 -5.33 9.94
C ALA A 88 8.80 -5.76 8.59
N LEU A 89 8.27 -5.25 7.48
CA LEU A 89 8.80 -5.51 6.15
C LEU A 89 10.22 -4.96 5.97
N ALA A 90 10.53 -3.76 6.50
CA ALA A 90 11.88 -3.22 6.47
C ALA A 90 12.88 -4.15 7.19
N ASN A 91 12.57 -4.56 8.42
CA ASN A 91 13.45 -5.45 9.20
C ASN A 91 13.61 -6.83 8.53
N LEU A 92 12.53 -7.38 7.97
CA LEU A 92 12.55 -8.68 7.33
C LEU A 92 13.27 -8.67 5.98
N GLY A 93 13.13 -7.60 5.21
CA GLY A 93 13.79 -7.43 3.91
C GLY A 93 15.30 -7.20 4.02
N GLU A 94 15.81 -6.78 5.18
CA GLU A 94 17.25 -6.78 5.47
C GLU A 94 17.81 -8.19 5.69
N THR A 95 16.99 -9.09 6.23
CA THR A 95 17.41 -10.43 6.64
C THR A 95 17.16 -11.49 5.57
N TYR A 96 16.07 -11.37 4.81
CA TYR A 96 15.59 -12.37 3.88
C TYR A 96 15.37 -11.78 2.48
N ASN A 97 16.19 -12.22 1.52
CA ASN A 97 16.14 -11.78 0.11
C ASN A 97 14.82 -12.09 -0.62
N GLN A 98 14.03 -13.04 -0.11
CA GLN A 98 12.71 -13.43 -0.61
C GLN A 98 11.56 -12.52 -0.12
N ILE A 99 11.84 -11.60 0.81
CA ILE A 99 10.85 -10.65 1.34
C ILE A 99 11.09 -9.29 0.69
N PRO A 100 10.05 -8.61 0.16
CA PRO A 100 10.20 -7.29 -0.42
C PRO A 100 10.79 -6.29 0.59
N THR A 101 11.88 -5.65 0.22
CA THR A 101 12.51 -4.59 1.03
C THR A 101 11.82 -3.26 0.76
N ILE A 102 11.55 -2.50 1.81
CA ILE A 102 11.05 -1.13 1.70
C ILE A 102 12.20 -0.23 1.23
N HIS A 103 12.03 0.40 0.08
CA HIS A 103 12.98 1.34 -0.48
C HIS A 103 12.80 2.75 0.09
N GLU A 104 11.55 3.19 0.22
CA GLU A 104 11.24 4.57 0.59
C GLU A 104 9.84 4.68 1.20
N ARG A 105 9.62 5.71 2.02
CA ARG A 105 8.30 6.15 2.47
C ARG A 105 8.12 7.63 2.16
N PHE A 106 6.91 8.02 1.77
CA PHE A 106 6.56 9.41 1.52
C PHE A 106 5.07 9.66 1.69
N THR A 107 4.68 10.93 1.64
CA THR A 107 3.27 11.35 1.65
C THR A 107 2.95 12.02 0.32
N GLU A 108 1.80 11.70 -0.24
CA GLU A 108 1.32 12.25 -1.51
C GLU A 108 -0.16 12.54 -1.38
N LEU A 109 -0.59 13.76 -1.73
CA LEU A 109 -2.00 14.19 -1.59
C LEU A 109 -2.60 13.94 -0.19
N GLY A 110 -1.76 14.01 0.87
CA GLY A 110 -2.17 13.76 2.25
C GLY A 110 -2.28 12.28 2.66
N GLU A 111 -1.84 11.36 1.80
CA GLU A 111 -1.90 9.92 2.04
C GLU A 111 -0.49 9.32 2.19
N GLU A 112 -0.31 8.40 3.15
CA GLU A 112 0.97 7.71 3.34
C GLU A 112 1.21 6.65 2.27
N CYS A 113 2.40 6.67 1.70
CA CYS A 113 2.87 5.74 0.68
C CYS A 113 4.17 5.09 1.12
N TYR A 114 4.38 3.84 0.74
CA TYR A 114 5.70 3.22 0.73
C TYR A 114 6.01 2.60 -0.62
N VAL A 115 7.29 2.61 -0.98
CA VAL A 115 7.86 1.96 -2.15
C VAL A 115 8.56 0.70 -1.69
N SER A 116 8.26 -0.44 -2.30
CA SER A 116 9.01 -1.67 -2.12
C SER A 116 9.62 -2.14 -3.43
N ILE A 117 10.81 -2.74 -3.32
CA ILE A 117 11.43 -3.47 -4.41
C ILE A 117 10.91 -4.89 -4.32
N ILE A 118 10.28 -5.39 -5.39
CA ILE A 118 9.87 -6.79 -5.45
C ILE A 118 10.86 -7.54 -6.34
N PRO A 119 11.45 -8.65 -5.88
CA PRO A 119 12.25 -9.49 -6.77
C PRO A 119 11.33 -10.08 -7.86
N VAL A 120 11.72 -9.86 -9.12
CA VAL A 120 10.87 -10.10 -10.31
C VAL A 120 10.39 -11.56 -10.42
N LYS A 121 11.13 -12.53 -9.85
CA LYS A 121 10.77 -13.95 -9.91
C LYS A 121 9.57 -14.33 -9.02
N GLU A 122 9.35 -13.68 -7.89
CA GLU A 122 8.29 -14.08 -6.95
C GLU A 122 6.96 -13.32 -7.13
N PHE A 123 6.99 -12.11 -7.71
CA PHE A 123 5.78 -11.30 -7.89
C PHE A 123 4.73 -11.94 -8.83
N LEU A 124 5.18 -12.61 -9.89
CA LEU A 124 4.28 -13.29 -10.83
C LEU A 124 3.61 -14.53 -10.20
N GLN A 125 4.21 -15.10 -9.15
CA GLN A 125 3.60 -16.20 -8.40
C GLN A 125 2.60 -15.67 -7.36
N SER A 126 2.81 -14.47 -6.81
CA SER A 126 1.92 -13.91 -5.79
C SER A 126 0.58 -13.42 -6.32
N LEU A 127 0.55 -12.91 -7.56
CA LEU A 127 -0.67 -12.43 -8.22
C LEU A 127 -1.60 -13.54 -8.71
N ARG A 128 -1.11 -14.79 -8.84
CA ARG A 128 -1.88 -15.92 -9.39
C ARG A 128 -2.67 -16.72 -8.36
N GLY A 129 -2.74 -16.24 -7.12
CA GLY A 129 -3.57 -16.81 -6.07
C GLY A 129 -2.73 -17.45 -4.97
N SER A 130 -2.99 -16.98 -3.74
CA SER A 130 -2.60 -17.63 -2.49
C SER A 130 -1.10 -17.77 -2.26
N ILE A 131 -0.45 -16.72 -1.72
CA ILE A 131 0.81 -16.90 -0.99
C ILE A 131 0.50 -17.27 0.48
N PRO A 132 0.88 -18.46 0.95
CA PRO A 132 0.71 -18.89 2.35
C PRO A 132 1.66 -18.17 3.33
N ILE A 133 2.60 -17.36 2.85
CA ILE A 133 3.64 -16.74 3.69
C ILE A 133 3.03 -15.76 4.70
N LEU A 134 1.92 -15.07 4.39
CA LEU A 134 1.18 -14.28 5.39
C LEU A 134 0.26 -15.14 6.29
N GLN A 135 -0.02 -16.39 5.95
CA GLN A 135 -0.71 -17.33 6.86
C GLN A 135 0.26 -17.98 7.85
N LYS A 136 1.54 -18.15 7.49
CA LYS A 136 2.56 -18.73 8.37
C LYS A 136 3.00 -17.77 9.48
N TYR A 137 2.94 -16.47 9.23
CA TYR A 137 3.11 -15.42 10.24
C TYR A 137 1.75 -14.89 10.70
N ARG A 138 0.86 -15.78 11.18
CA ARG A 138 -0.25 -15.39 12.06
C ARG A 138 0.35 -14.65 13.27
N ILE A 139 0.57 -13.35 13.12
CA ILE A 139 0.60 -12.44 14.25
C ILE A 139 -0.85 -12.43 14.70
N SER A 140 -1.15 -13.22 15.73
CA SER A 140 -2.40 -13.11 16.46
C SER A 140 -2.55 -11.65 16.88
N ILE A 141 -3.59 -11.00 16.35
CA ILE A 141 -4.10 -9.72 16.83
C ILE A 141 -5.13 -10.03 17.90
#